data_AF-A0A954BMG9-F1
#
_entry.id   AF-A0A954BMG9-F1
#
_cell.length_a   1.000
_cell.length_b   1.000
_cell.length_c   1.000
_cell.angle_alpha   90.00
_cell.angle_beta   90.00
_cell.angle_gamma   90.00
#
_symmetry.space_group_name_H-M   'P 1'
#
loop_
_entity.id
_entity.type
_entity.pdbx_description
1 polymer ?
#
loop_
_entity_poly.entity_id
_entity_poly.type
_entity_poly.pdbx_seq_one_letter_code
_entity_poly.pdbx_strand_id
1 'polypeptide(L)'
;MTDWVILVESASDISQAETPHKVLRVADYISKPALFAGRRPYILNLCRSYAYQSEGYYASLLAEARGHRVSPSVQTMVELSAKSLYRHALPDLGERLSEALAKGAPQVESLFVAFSRPEVAGYERLAREVSDWFRVPALEFEFDADAPHGIGRVRMVPPQKLKGERRDFFLSAMDSYTSGRISEPKTRTPAKWALAVLVDPEEKTAPSKPASIKRLADVAAKMGVEVELIEPSDFTSLAEFDALFIRATTQIDNYTYKFARRAEQEGMPVID
;
A
#
# COMPACT_ATOMS: atom_id res chain seq x y z
N MET A 1 -2.80 12.70 -11.20
CA MET A 1 -3.77 12.59 -10.09
C MET A 1 -4.33 11.18 -10.12
N THR A 2 -4.16 10.42 -9.04
CA THR A 2 -4.60 9.02 -8.96
C THR A 2 -6.12 8.95 -9.00
N ASP A 3 -6.66 8.15 -9.92
CA ASP A 3 -8.09 7.90 -10.06
C ASP A 3 -8.53 6.83 -9.06
N TRP A 4 -9.16 7.24 -7.96
CA TRP A 4 -9.60 6.33 -6.90
C TRP A 4 -11.03 5.85 -7.14
N VAL A 5 -11.24 4.55 -6.95
CA VAL A 5 -12.56 3.92 -7.01
C VAL A 5 -12.75 3.06 -5.77
N ILE A 6 -13.85 3.28 -5.06
CA ILE A 6 -14.20 2.53 -3.85
C ILE A 6 -15.21 1.44 -4.22
N LEU A 7 -14.88 0.19 -3.89
CA LEU A 7 -15.78 -0.94 -4.06
C LEU A 7 -16.43 -1.32 -2.74
N VAL A 8 -17.75 -1.47 -2.78
CA VAL A 8 -18.59 -1.92 -1.66
C VAL A 8 -19.55 -3.01 -2.10
N GLU A 9 -20.02 -3.85 -1.18
CA GLU A 9 -21.09 -4.82 -1.48
C GLU A 9 -22.47 -4.13 -1.45
N SER A 10 -22.66 -3.18 -0.51
CA SER A 10 -23.85 -2.36 -0.37
C SER A 10 -23.52 -0.87 -0.30
N ALA A 11 -24.37 -0.03 -0.88
CA ALA A 11 -24.26 1.43 -0.80
C ALA A 11 -24.41 1.99 0.62
N SER A 12 -24.92 1.18 1.56
CA SER A 12 -24.99 1.51 2.99
C SER A 12 -23.65 1.34 3.71
N ASP A 13 -22.68 0.63 3.12
CA ASP A 13 -21.41 0.32 3.78
C ASP A 13 -20.52 1.56 3.79
N ILE A 14 -20.37 2.17 2.63
CA ILE A 14 -19.88 3.53 2.41
C ILE A 14 -20.71 4.14 1.28
N SER A 15 -21.30 5.30 1.53
CA SER A 15 -22.11 6.02 0.57
C SER A 15 -21.28 7.00 -0.24
N GLN A 16 -21.78 7.38 -1.42
CA GLN A 16 -21.13 8.38 -2.27
C GLN A 16 -21.00 9.77 -1.60
N ALA A 17 -21.79 10.06 -0.58
CA ALA A 17 -21.72 11.33 0.15
C ALA A 17 -20.56 11.38 1.15
N GLU A 18 -20.01 10.22 1.53
CA GLU A 18 -18.93 10.11 2.53
C GLU A 18 -17.53 10.23 1.92
N THR A 19 -17.43 10.39 0.60
CA THR A 19 -16.15 10.42 -0.11
C THR A 19 -16.27 11.14 -1.45
N PRO A 20 -15.26 11.92 -1.85
CA PRO A 20 -15.24 12.54 -3.19
C PRO A 20 -15.00 11.51 -4.31
N HIS A 21 -14.55 10.29 -3.96
CA HIS A 21 -14.20 9.26 -4.92
C HIS A 21 -15.40 8.46 -5.38
N LYS A 22 -15.32 7.88 -6.58
CA LYS A 22 -16.44 7.12 -7.13
C LYS A 22 -16.68 5.85 -6.32
N VAL A 23 -17.86 5.72 -5.73
CA VAL A 23 -18.31 4.49 -5.08
C VAL A 23 -19.07 3.61 -6.08
N LEU A 24 -18.70 2.34 -6.15
CA LEU A 24 -19.34 1.34 -7.00
C LEU A 24 -19.62 0.06 -6.22
N ARG A 25 -20.72 -0.61 -6.59
CA ARG A 25 -20.98 -1.95 -6.07
C ARG A 25 -20.07 -2.95 -6.78
N VAL A 26 -19.63 -3.98 -6.07
CA VAL A 26 -18.83 -5.08 -6.67
C VAL A 26 -19.54 -5.68 -7.88
N ALA A 27 -20.85 -5.93 -7.78
CA ALA A 27 -21.64 -6.45 -8.90
C ALA A 27 -21.57 -5.56 -10.16
N ASP A 28 -21.60 -4.25 -10.00
CA ASP A 28 -21.47 -3.30 -11.12
C ASP A 28 -20.04 -3.30 -11.68
N TYR A 29 -19.04 -3.34 -10.81
CA TYR A 29 -17.63 -3.42 -11.21
C TYR A 29 -17.33 -4.68 -12.04
N ILE A 30 -17.91 -5.82 -11.66
CA ILE A 30 -17.76 -7.08 -12.39
C ILE A 30 -18.48 -7.00 -13.75
N SER A 31 -19.76 -6.61 -13.73
CA SER A 31 -20.65 -6.70 -14.90
C SER A 31 -20.46 -5.62 -15.96
N LYS A 32 -19.81 -4.49 -15.64
CA LYS A 32 -19.68 -3.33 -16.54
C LYS A 32 -18.22 -2.97 -16.84
N PRO A 33 -17.43 -3.83 -17.50
CA PRO A 33 -16.00 -3.57 -17.77
C PRO A 33 -15.77 -2.31 -18.63
N ALA A 34 -16.73 -1.93 -19.48
CA ALA A 34 -16.62 -0.75 -20.34
C ALA A 34 -16.46 0.57 -19.57
N LEU A 35 -16.87 0.63 -18.29
CA LEU A 35 -16.69 1.82 -17.44
C LEU A 35 -15.21 2.17 -17.20
N PHE A 36 -14.30 1.21 -17.39
CA PHE A 36 -12.87 1.34 -17.12
C PHE A 36 -12.00 1.22 -18.37
N ALA A 37 -12.61 1.23 -19.57
CA ALA A 37 -11.85 1.11 -20.82
C ALA A 37 -10.78 2.22 -20.92
N GLY A 38 -9.51 1.81 -21.02
CA GLY A 38 -8.36 2.73 -21.11
C GLY A 38 -8.00 3.44 -19.79
N ARG A 39 -8.62 3.08 -18.66
CA ARG A 39 -8.30 3.61 -17.33
C ARG A 39 -7.61 2.54 -16.49
N ARG A 40 -6.78 2.98 -15.53
CA ARG A 40 -6.14 2.12 -14.54
C ARG A 40 -6.32 2.72 -13.14
N PRO A 41 -7.56 2.67 -12.60
CA PRO A 41 -7.84 3.23 -11.29
C PRO A 41 -7.10 2.49 -10.18
N TYR A 42 -6.97 3.15 -9.04
CA TYR A 42 -6.66 2.50 -7.78
C TYR A 42 -7.97 2.10 -7.08
N ILE A 43 -8.16 0.81 -6.91
CA ILE A 43 -9.32 0.21 -6.31
C ILE A 43 -9.13 0.10 -4.79
N LEU A 44 -9.95 0.80 -4.02
CA LEU A 44 -10.10 0.55 -2.59
C LEU A 44 -11.23 -0.46 -2.40
N ASN A 45 -10.86 -1.70 -2.13
CA ASN A 45 -11.79 -2.78 -1.90
C ASN A 45 -12.20 -2.79 -0.42
N LEU A 46 -13.42 -2.30 -0.15
CA LEU A 46 -13.97 -2.11 1.18
C LEU A 46 -15.13 -3.08 1.45
N CYS A 47 -15.04 -4.28 0.87
CA CYS A 47 -16.04 -5.34 0.99
C CYS A 47 -16.16 -5.86 2.43
N ARG A 48 -17.24 -6.61 2.67
CA ARG A 48 -17.61 -7.11 4.00
C ARG A 48 -16.82 -8.36 4.38
N SER A 49 -16.36 -9.09 3.38
CA SER A 49 -15.53 -10.29 3.53
C SER A 49 -14.39 -10.30 2.51
N TYR A 50 -13.25 -10.81 2.95
CA TYR A 50 -12.06 -11.06 2.14
C TYR A 50 -11.69 -12.55 2.12
N ALA A 51 -12.60 -13.42 2.57
CA ALA A 51 -12.38 -14.86 2.55
C ALA A 51 -12.26 -15.37 1.10
N TYR A 52 -11.61 -16.51 0.93
CA TYR A 52 -11.54 -17.17 -0.38
C TYR A 52 -12.95 -17.36 -0.97
N GLN A 53 -13.11 -17.05 -2.26
CA GLN A 53 -14.38 -17.07 -2.99
C GLN A 53 -15.47 -16.08 -2.51
N SER A 54 -15.14 -15.13 -1.63
CA SER A 54 -16.04 -14.00 -1.33
C SER A 54 -16.13 -13.00 -2.49
N GLU A 55 -17.14 -12.12 -2.47
CA GLU A 55 -17.24 -11.01 -3.42
C GLU A 55 -16.00 -10.11 -3.37
N GLY A 56 -15.50 -9.80 -2.17
CA GLY A 56 -14.27 -9.02 -2.00
C GLY A 56 -13.06 -9.69 -2.63
N TYR A 57 -12.90 -11.01 -2.45
CA TYR A 57 -11.81 -11.77 -3.09
C TYR A 57 -11.88 -11.70 -4.62
N TYR A 58 -13.06 -11.92 -5.21
CA TYR A 58 -13.23 -11.85 -6.66
C TYR A 58 -13.07 -10.43 -7.20
N ALA A 59 -13.46 -9.40 -6.44
CA ALA A 59 -13.26 -8.01 -6.82
C ALA A 59 -11.77 -7.67 -6.99
N SER A 60 -10.93 -8.06 -6.03
CA SER A 60 -9.48 -7.84 -6.13
C SER A 60 -8.84 -8.69 -7.22
N LEU A 61 -9.21 -9.97 -7.35
CA LEU A 61 -8.71 -10.84 -8.42
C LEU A 61 -9.00 -10.26 -9.81
N LEU A 62 -10.22 -9.76 -10.01
CA LEU A 62 -10.61 -9.16 -11.27
C LEU A 62 -9.93 -7.81 -11.51
N ALA A 63 -9.68 -7.02 -10.45
CA ALA A 63 -8.92 -5.79 -10.55
C ALA A 63 -7.48 -6.04 -11.01
N GLU A 64 -6.80 -7.00 -10.41
CA GLU A 64 -5.45 -7.42 -10.81
C GLU A 64 -5.43 -7.92 -12.26
N ALA A 65 -6.38 -8.77 -12.65
CA ALA A 65 -6.49 -9.28 -14.03
C ALA A 65 -6.74 -8.17 -15.07
N ARG A 66 -7.30 -7.03 -14.66
CA ARG A 66 -7.52 -5.84 -15.50
C ARG A 66 -6.33 -4.86 -15.47
N GLY A 67 -5.28 -5.14 -14.70
CA GLY A 67 -4.16 -4.23 -14.50
C GLY A 67 -4.53 -2.98 -13.71
N HIS A 68 -5.58 -3.05 -12.88
CA HIS A 68 -5.90 -2.01 -11.92
C HIS A 68 -5.10 -2.27 -10.64
N ARG A 69 -4.65 -1.20 -9.98
CA ARG A 69 -4.10 -1.33 -8.62
C ARG A 69 -5.24 -1.59 -7.65
N VAL A 70 -5.03 -2.42 -6.63
CA VAL A 70 -6.08 -2.74 -5.66
C VAL A 70 -5.52 -2.93 -4.26
N SER A 71 -6.27 -2.45 -3.26
CA SER A 71 -5.99 -2.65 -1.84
C SER A 71 -7.27 -3.11 -1.13
N PRO A 72 -7.25 -4.26 -0.42
CA PRO A 72 -6.16 -5.23 -0.37
C PRO A 72 -6.04 -6.07 -1.67
N SER A 73 -4.83 -6.53 -1.99
CA SER A 73 -4.56 -7.48 -3.09
C SER A 73 -5.00 -8.89 -2.72
N VAL A 74 -5.15 -9.77 -3.72
CA VAL A 74 -5.48 -11.19 -3.49
C VAL A 74 -4.39 -11.87 -2.65
N GLN A 75 -3.13 -11.58 -2.94
CA GLN A 75 -2.00 -12.08 -2.17
C GLN A 75 -2.10 -11.68 -0.70
N THR A 76 -2.33 -10.39 -0.43
CA THR A 76 -2.51 -9.88 0.93
C THR A 76 -3.68 -10.56 1.65
N MET A 77 -4.82 -10.76 0.98
CA MET A 77 -5.97 -11.43 1.58
C MET A 77 -5.62 -12.86 2.02
N VAL A 78 -4.87 -13.59 1.17
CA VAL A 78 -4.40 -14.94 1.48
C VAL A 78 -3.38 -14.91 2.61
N GLU A 79 -2.40 -14.01 2.56
CA GLU A 79 -1.36 -13.87 3.59
C GLU A 79 -1.98 -13.61 4.97
N LEU A 80 -2.92 -12.66 5.07
CA LEU A 80 -3.59 -12.33 6.34
C LEU A 80 -4.68 -13.34 6.75
N SER A 81 -4.97 -14.37 5.94
CA SER A 81 -5.97 -15.39 6.29
C SER A 81 -5.52 -16.34 7.40
N ALA A 82 -4.20 -16.54 7.57
CA ALA A 82 -3.64 -17.43 8.57
C ALA A 82 -2.30 -16.90 9.12
N LYS A 83 -2.14 -16.96 10.45
CA LYS A 83 -0.92 -16.48 11.14
C LYS A 83 0.38 -17.08 10.61
N SER A 84 0.34 -18.31 10.12
CA SER A 84 1.51 -18.97 9.54
C SER A 84 2.06 -18.29 8.28
N LEU A 85 1.21 -17.62 7.52
CA LEU A 85 1.55 -17.08 6.21
C LEU A 85 2.26 -15.72 6.29
N TYR A 86 1.97 -14.92 7.33
CA TYR A 86 2.63 -13.63 7.56
C TYR A 86 3.73 -13.67 8.64
N ARG A 87 4.20 -14.85 9.06
CA ARG A 87 5.24 -14.98 10.11
C ARG A 87 6.51 -14.20 9.79
N HIS A 88 6.86 -14.09 8.52
CA HIS A 88 8.06 -13.39 8.06
C HIS A 88 8.02 -11.87 8.33
N ALA A 89 6.82 -11.27 8.46
CA ALA A 89 6.67 -9.86 8.80
C ALA A 89 6.72 -9.59 10.32
N LEU A 90 6.55 -10.63 11.16
CA LEU A 90 6.46 -10.47 12.61
C LEU A 90 7.72 -9.90 13.28
N PRO A 91 8.96 -10.26 12.88
CA PRO A 91 10.17 -9.69 13.47
C PRO A 91 10.21 -8.15 13.37
N ASP A 92 10.04 -7.61 12.17
CA ASP A 92 10.04 -6.16 11.92
C ASP A 92 8.91 -5.46 12.69
N LEU A 93 7.69 -6.03 12.65
CA LEU A 93 6.54 -5.47 13.35
C LEU A 93 6.75 -5.50 14.88
N GLY A 94 7.35 -6.56 15.42
CA GLY A 94 7.67 -6.69 16.84
C GLY A 94 8.74 -5.71 17.30
N GLU A 95 9.74 -5.43 16.46
CA GLU A 95 10.73 -4.39 16.74
C GLU A 95 10.05 -3.03 16.84
N ARG A 96 9.16 -2.69 15.89
CA ARG A 96 8.39 -1.42 15.94
C ARG A 96 7.46 -1.34 17.15
N LEU A 97 6.84 -2.46 17.53
CA LEU A 97 6.04 -2.54 18.76
C LEU A 97 6.90 -2.28 20.00
N SER A 98 8.06 -2.92 20.10
CA SER A 98 8.99 -2.77 21.22
C SER A 98 9.53 -1.33 21.31
N GLU A 99 9.89 -0.72 20.18
CA GLU A 99 10.27 0.69 20.10
C GLU A 99 9.16 1.63 20.59
N ALA A 100 7.91 1.37 20.19
CA ALA A 100 6.77 2.19 20.60
C ALA A 100 6.57 2.16 22.11
N LEU A 101 6.58 0.96 22.70
CA LEU A 101 6.45 0.77 24.15
C LEU A 101 7.62 1.40 24.92
N ALA A 102 8.85 1.25 24.43
CA ALA A 102 10.03 1.87 25.04
C ALA A 102 9.99 3.41 25.02
N LYS A 103 9.29 4.01 24.04
CA LYS A 103 9.07 5.46 23.94
C LYS A 103 7.84 5.95 24.71
N GLY A 104 7.20 5.08 25.49
CA GLY A 104 6.07 5.43 26.34
C GLY A 104 4.70 5.34 25.67
N ALA A 105 4.57 4.60 24.55
CA ALA A 105 3.25 4.28 24.02
C ALA A 105 2.44 3.49 25.07
N PRO A 106 1.13 3.75 25.21
CA PRO A 106 0.29 3.07 26.20
C PRO A 106 0.17 1.59 25.86
N GLN A 107 0.26 0.71 26.86
CA GLN A 107 -0.01 -0.71 26.66
C GLN A 107 -1.50 -0.94 26.38
N VAL A 108 -1.80 -1.52 25.24
CA VAL A 108 -3.16 -1.87 24.80
C VAL A 108 -3.22 -3.35 24.44
N GLU A 109 -4.40 -3.96 24.57
CA GLU A 109 -4.62 -5.35 24.14
C GLU A 109 -4.75 -5.47 22.61
N SER A 110 -5.29 -4.42 21.98
CA SER A 110 -5.46 -4.36 20.53
C SER A 110 -5.25 -2.95 19.99
N LEU A 111 -4.78 -2.85 18.75
CA LEU A 111 -4.60 -1.59 18.04
C LEU A 111 -5.30 -1.65 16.68
N PHE A 112 -6.27 -0.76 16.49
CA PHE A 112 -6.86 -0.51 15.18
C PHE A 112 -5.98 0.45 14.37
N VAL A 113 -5.75 0.14 13.10
CA VAL A 113 -5.02 0.98 12.16
C VAL A 113 -5.85 1.13 10.88
N ALA A 114 -6.05 2.35 10.42
CA ALA A 114 -6.71 2.67 9.16
C ALA A 114 -5.76 3.51 8.29
N PHE A 115 -5.51 3.06 7.05
CA PHE A 115 -4.64 3.75 6.09
C PHE A 115 -3.33 4.29 6.70
N SER A 116 -2.56 3.41 7.34
CA SER A 116 -1.30 3.73 8.03
C SER A 116 -1.40 4.65 9.26
N ARG A 117 -2.61 4.97 9.73
CA ARG A 117 -2.83 5.77 10.94
C ARG A 117 -3.32 4.89 12.09
N PRO A 118 -2.66 4.91 13.25
CA PRO A 118 -3.14 4.19 14.43
C PRO A 118 -4.28 4.96 15.11
N GLU A 119 -5.23 4.22 15.70
CA GLU A 119 -6.28 4.78 16.57
C GLU A 119 -5.69 5.32 17.88
N VAL A 120 -4.56 4.75 18.32
CA VAL A 120 -3.86 5.12 19.56
C VAL A 120 -2.52 5.77 19.25
N ALA A 121 -2.27 6.94 19.84
CA ALA A 121 -1.02 7.68 19.65
C ALA A 121 0.21 6.90 20.15
N GLY A 122 1.36 7.12 19.50
CA GLY A 122 2.64 6.47 19.83
C GLY A 122 2.94 5.23 18.97
N TYR A 123 1.96 4.74 18.22
CA TYR A 123 2.09 3.58 17.33
C TYR A 123 2.28 3.94 15.85
N GLU A 124 2.61 5.20 15.51
CA GLU A 124 2.63 5.69 14.12
C GLU A 124 3.68 5.01 13.25
N ARG A 125 4.79 4.55 13.85
CA ARG A 125 5.82 3.78 13.15
C ARG A 125 5.35 2.35 12.85
N LEU A 126 4.73 1.70 13.83
CA LEU A 126 4.13 0.37 13.64
C LEU A 126 3.03 0.40 12.58
N ALA A 127 2.15 1.42 12.63
CA ALA A 127 1.08 1.61 11.67
C ALA A 127 1.58 1.84 10.23
N ARG A 128 2.74 2.48 10.06
CA ARG A 128 3.40 2.59 8.76
C ARG A 128 3.99 1.27 8.30
N GLU A 129 4.79 0.61 9.15
CA GLU A 129 5.45 -0.66 8.82
C GLU A 129 4.43 -1.75 8.42
N VAL A 130 3.29 -1.86 9.12
CA VAL A 130 2.23 -2.81 8.75
C VAL A 130 1.60 -2.51 7.39
N SER A 131 1.44 -1.23 7.07
CA SER A 131 0.82 -0.80 5.81
C SER A 131 1.79 -0.96 4.64
N ASP A 132 3.07 -0.88 4.93
CA ASP A 132 4.16 -1.20 4.02
C ASP A 132 4.16 -2.70 3.66
N TRP A 133 3.97 -3.58 4.66
CA TRP A 133 3.85 -5.03 4.47
C TRP A 133 2.58 -5.46 3.75
N PHE A 134 1.41 -5.01 4.23
CA PHE A 134 0.14 -5.61 3.81
C PHE A 134 -0.74 -4.71 2.94
N ARG A 135 -0.53 -3.39 2.86
CA ARG A 135 -1.38 -2.47 2.08
C ARG A 135 -2.88 -2.71 2.26
N VAL A 136 -3.38 -2.66 3.49
CA VAL A 136 -4.80 -2.86 3.77
C VAL A 136 -5.47 -1.57 4.25
N PRO A 137 -6.72 -1.28 3.83
CA PRO A 137 -7.41 -0.05 4.25
C PRO A 137 -7.63 0.04 5.76
N ALA A 138 -7.93 -1.10 6.39
CA ALA A 138 -8.15 -1.20 7.81
C ALA A 138 -7.72 -2.57 8.35
N LEU A 139 -7.04 -2.55 9.49
CA LEU A 139 -6.51 -3.73 10.16
C LEU A 139 -6.58 -3.57 11.68
N GLU A 140 -6.57 -4.70 12.36
CA GLU A 140 -6.48 -4.77 13.81
C GLU A 140 -5.34 -5.70 14.20
N PHE A 141 -4.49 -5.19 15.08
CA PHE A 141 -3.51 -5.96 15.82
C PHE A 141 -4.12 -6.42 17.12
N GLU A 142 -3.95 -7.69 17.43
CA GLU A 142 -4.13 -8.24 18.77
C GLU A 142 -2.74 -8.51 19.32
N PHE A 143 -2.39 -7.88 20.43
CA PHE A 143 -1.10 -8.08 21.09
C PHE A 143 -1.19 -9.21 22.11
N ASP A 144 -0.09 -9.96 22.22
CA ASP A 144 0.01 -11.10 23.12
C ASP A 144 1.46 -11.20 23.59
N ALA A 145 1.69 -11.01 24.89
CA ALA A 145 3.03 -11.02 25.47
C ALA A 145 3.70 -12.41 25.40
N ASP A 146 2.91 -13.48 25.33
CA ASP A 146 3.39 -14.85 25.21
C ASP A 146 3.63 -15.25 23.75
N ALA A 147 3.14 -14.46 22.79
CA ALA A 147 3.36 -14.69 21.38
C ALA A 147 4.76 -14.23 20.94
N PRO A 148 5.38 -14.93 19.96
CA PRO A 148 6.59 -14.44 19.32
C PRO A 148 6.41 -13.00 18.84
N HIS A 149 7.38 -12.14 19.17
CA HIS A 149 7.39 -10.73 18.79
C HIS A 149 6.27 -9.87 19.40
N GLY A 150 5.55 -10.36 20.42
CA GLY A 150 4.47 -9.63 21.10
C GLY A 150 3.18 -9.51 20.28
N ILE A 151 3.10 -10.19 19.14
CA ILE A 151 1.99 -10.08 18.19
C ILE A 151 1.18 -11.38 18.16
N GLY A 152 -0.01 -11.32 18.75
CA GLY A 152 -0.99 -12.39 18.76
C GLY A 152 -1.58 -12.60 17.37
N ARG A 153 -2.13 -11.55 16.76
CA ARG A 153 -2.81 -11.64 15.46
C ARG A 153 -2.76 -10.31 14.69
N VAL A 154 -2.75 -10.42 13.36
CA VAL A 154 -3.01 -9.30 12.44
C VAL A 154 -4.18 -9.71 11.58
N ARG A 155 -5.24 -8.89 11.53
CA ARG A 155 -6.44 -9.19 10.74
C ARG A 155 -6.96 -7.95 10.03
N MET A 156 -7.49 -8.13 8.83
CA MET A 156 -8.23 -7.07 8.14
C MET A 156 -9.55 -6.80 8.84
N VAL A 157 -9.97 -5.54 8.86
CA VAL A 157 -11.25 -5.12 9.41
C VAL A 157 -12.12 -4.54 8.29
N PRO A 158 -13.22 -5.21 7.92
CA PRO A 158 -14.20 -4.68 6.98
C PRO A 158 -14.82 -3.37 7.50
N PRO A 159 -14.87 -2.28 6.70
CA PRO A 159 -15.40 -0.99 7.15
C PRO A 159 -16.86 -1.04 7.63
N GLN A 160 -17.66 -1.99 7.13
CA GLN A 160 -19.04 -2.22 7.59
C GLN A 160 -19.12 -2.53 9.10
N LYS A 161 -18.07 -3.10 9.70
CA LYS A 161 -18.04 -3.41 11.14
C LYS A 161 -17.73 -2.18 12.00
N LEU A 162 -17.27 -1.09 11.40
CA LEU A 162 -16.89 0.13 12.11
C LEU A 162 -18.14 0.97 12.42
N LYS A 163 -18.23 1.46 13.67
CA LYS A 163 -19.36 2.27 14.16
C LYS A 163 -18.83 3.41 15.03
N GLY A 164 -19.61 4.49 15.13
CA GLY A 164 -19.27 5.65 15.96
C GLY A 164 -17.90 6.24 15.63
N GLU A 165 -17.15 6.61 16.66
CA GLU A 165 -15.85 7.27 16.54
C GLU A 165 -14.85 6.49 15.67
N ARG A 166 -14.87 5.15 15.72
CA ARG A 166 -13.98 4.32 14.90
C ARG A 166 -14.29 4.41 13.41
N ARG A 167 -15.57 4.59 13.04
CA ARG A 167 -15.98 4.84 11.64
C ARG A 167 -15.53 6.23 11.21
N ASP A 168 -15.73 7.24 12.05
CA ASP A 168 -15.34 8.62 11.76
C ASP A 168 -13.82 8.72 11.57
N PHE A 169 -13.06 8.03 12.42
CA PHE A 169 -11.61 7.89 12.28
C PHE A 169 -11.21 7.25 10.95
N PHE A 170 -11.85 6.13 10.57
CA PHE A 170 -11.57 5.45 9.30
C PHE A 170 -11.83 6.36 8.09
N LEU A 171 -12.96 7.06 8.07
CA LEU A 171 -13.31 7.99 6.97
C LEU A 171 -12.32 9.15 6.88
N SER A 172 -11.93 9.72 8.02
CA SER A 172 -10.90 10.78 8.07
C SER A 172 -9.53 10.28 7.57
N ALA A 173 -9.15 9.06 7.95
CA ALA A 173 -7.92 8.43 7.49
C ALA A 173 -7.94 8.17 5.97
N MET A 174 -9.07 7.68 5.44
CA MET A 174 -9.28 7.47 4.01
C MET A 174 -9.17 8.78 3.22
N ASP A 175 -9.82 9.84 3.70
CA ASP A 175 -9.77 11.15 3.07
C ASP A 175 -8.33 11.67 3.02
N SER A 176 -7.61 11.60 4.15
CA SER A 176 -6.19 11.99 4.22
C SER A 176 -5.31 11.18 3.27
N TYR A 177 -5.55 9.86 3.18
CA TYR A 177 -4.79 8.93 2.34
C TYR A 177 -5.00 9.20 0.84
N THR A 178 -6.22 9.54 0.46
CA THR A 178 -6.61 9.70 -0.95
C THR A 178 -6.54 11.13 -1.47
N SER A 179 -6.40 12.13 -0.58
CA SER A 179 -6.32 13.55 -0.93
C SER A 179 -5.05 13.93 -1.71
N GLY A 180 -3.99 13.11 -1.66
CA GLY A 180 -2.72 13.37 -2.33
C GLY A 180 -1.96 14.57 -1.76
N ARG A 181 -0.64 14.46 -1.60
CA ARG A 181 0.21 15.63 -1.38
C ARG A 181 0.08 16.55 -2.60
N ILE A 182 -0.33 17.79 -2.39
CA ILE A 182 -0.24 18.86 -3.39
C ILE A 182 1.25 19.13 -3.61
N SER A 183 1.85 18.49 -4.60
CA SER A 183 3.06 18.99 -5.25
C SER A 183 2.64 19.61 -6.57
N GLU A 184 2.96 20.88 -6.78
CA GLU A 184 2.66 21.58 -8.03
C GLU A 184 3.29 20.82 -9.21
N PRO A 185 2.51 20.40 -10.22
CA PRO A 185 3.10 19.77 -11.39
C PRO A 185 3.85 20.85 -12.18
N LYS A 186 5.19 20.75 -12.23
CA LYS A 186 5.98 21.46 -13.24
C LYS A 186 5.50 20.97 -14.60
N THR A 187 5.08 21.91 -15.44
CA THR A 187 4.60 21.65 -16.81
C THR A 187 5.71 21.04 -17.65
N ARG A 188 5.80 19.72 -17.66
CA ARG A 188 6.51 18.93 -18.66
C ARG A 188 5.47 18.14 -19.42
N THR A 189 5.72 17.93 -20.71
CA THR A 189 4.95 16.99 -21.52
C THR A 189 4.84 15.69 -20.73
N PRO A 190 3.62 15.21 -20.39
CA PRO A 190 3.49 14.08 -19.49
C PRO A 190 4.20 12.89 -20.14
N ALA A 191 5.20 12.35 -19.44
CA ALA A 191 5.77 11.08 -19.82
C ALA A 191 4.64 10.04 -19.81
N LYS A 192 4.68 9.12 -20.77
CA LYS A 192 3.68 8.06 -20.85
C LYS A 192 3.84 7.06 -19.72
N TRP A 193 5.07 6.95 -19.19
CA TRP A 193 5.46 6.00 -18.16
C TRP A 193 6.47 6.63 -17.21
N ALA A 194 6.50 6.20 -15.95
CA ALA A 194 7.42 6.64 -14.92
C ALA A 194 8.27 5.46 -14.41
N LEU A 195 9.59 5.63 -14.37
CA LEU A 195 10.56 4.66 -13.88
C LEU A 195 11.17 5.17 -12.58
N ALA A 196 10.94 4.45 -11.50
CA ALA A 196 11.65 4.63 -10.23
C ALA A 196 13.04 4.00 -10.33
N VAL A 197 14.08 4.76 -10.01
CA VAL A 197 15.45 4.25 -9.88
C VAL A 197 15.85 4.34 -8.41
N LEU A 198 15.86 3.20 -7.73
CA LEU A 198 16.24 3.11 -6.32
C LEU A 198 17.75 3.27 -6.18
N VAL A 199 18.15 4.29 -5.43
CA VAL A 199 19.53 4.60 -5.11
C VAL A 199 19.67 4.88 -3.62
N ASP A 200 20.86 4.63 -3.10
CA ASP A 200 21.22 5.02 -1.74
C ASP A 200 22.34 6.07 -1.81
N PRO A 201 22.03 7.35 -1.51
CA PRO A 201 23.01 8.43 -1.56
C PRO A 201 24.19 8.22 -0.61
N GLU A 202 23.99 7.48 0.49
CA GLU A 202 25.00 7.21 1.51
C GLU A 202 25.87 5.99 1.16
N GLU A 203 25.54 5.27 0.07
CA GLU A 203 26.25 4.07 -0.35
C GLU A 203 27.61 4.39 -0.98
N LYS A 204 28.69 4.08 -0.26
CA LYS A 204 30.08 4.33 -0.69
C LYS A 204 30.48 3.56 -1.94
N THR A 205 29.86 2.42 -2.19
CA THR A 205 30.15 1.52 -3.33
C THR A 205 28.92 1.33 -4.20
N ALA A 206 28.22 2.42 -4.52
CA ALA A 206 27.04 2.38 -5.36
C ALA A 206 27.33 1.70 -6.71
N PRO A 207 26.41 0.85 -7.21
CA PRO A 207 26.64 0.05 -8.42
C PRO A 207 26.54 0.89 -9.70
N SER A 208 26.11 2.15 -9.61
CA SER A 208 26.06 3.11 -10.72
C SER A 208 26.64 4.47 -10.31
N LYS A 209 27.41 5.09 -11.21
CA LYS A 209 27.86 6.48 -11.04
C LYS A 209 26.71 7.45 -11.36
N PRO A 210 26.62 8.62 -10.72
CA PRO A 210 25.58 9.62 -11.02
C PRO A 210 25.49 9.99 -12.51
N ALA A 211 26.62 10.06 -13.22
CA ALA A 211 26.66 10.32 -14.66
C ALA A 211 25.96 9.23 -15.51
N SER A 212 25.96 7.97 -15.04
CA SER A 212 25.30 6.86 -15.73
C SER A 212 23.78 6.93 -15.58
N ILE A 213 23.31 7.29 -14.38
CA ILE A 213 21.90 7.51 -14.09
C ILE A 213 21.36 8.71 -14.87
N LYS A 214 22.13 9.80 -14.95
CA LYS A 214 21.77 10.95 -15.78
C LYS A 214 21.62 10.56 -17.25
N ARG A 215 22.56 9.76 -17.78
CA ARG A 215 22.49 9.26 -19.15
C ARG A 215 21.28 8.35 -19.38
N LEU A 216 20.93 7.50 -18.40
CA LEU A 216 19.71 6.70 -18.44
C LEU A 216 18.48 7.60 -18.56
N ALA A 217 18.35 8.62 -17.70
CA ALA A 217 17.25 9.57 -17.74
C ALA A 217 17.14 10.31 -19.09
N ASP A 218 18.27 10.75 -19.65
CA ASP A 218 18.31 11.44 -20.95
C ASP A 218 17.84 10.54 -22.11
N VAL A 219 18.11 9.23 -22.05
CA VAL A 219 17.67 8.25 -23.05
C VAL A 219 16.20 7.89 -22.84
N ALA A 220 15.79 7.62 -21.60
CA ALA A 220 14.42 7.28 -21.22
C ALA A 220 13.44 8.41 -21.59
N ALA A 221 13.83 9.66 -21.38
CA ALA A 221 13.01 10.82 -21.76
C ALA A 221 12.69 10.86 -23.27
N LYS A 222 13.65 10.48 -24.13
CA LYS A 222 13.42 10.37 -25.59
C LYS A 222 12.44 9.25 -25.96
N MET A 223 12.26 8.28 -25.07
CA MET A 223 11.32 7.16 -25.21
C MET A 223 9.98 7.45 -24.52
N GLY A 224 9.79 8.65 -23.96
CA GLY A 224 8.58 9.03 -23.24
C GLY A 224 8.46 8.41 -21.84
N VAL A 225 9.60 8.03 -21.24
CA VAL A 225 9.69 7.52 -19.87
C VAL A 225 10.34 8.59 -18.99
N GLU A 226 9.67 8.99 -17.92
CA GLU A 226 10.23 9.85 -16.89
C GLU A 226 11.02 9.00 -15.90
N VAL A 227 12.23 9.45 -15.54
CA VAL A 227 13.10 8.75 -14.60
C VAL A 227 13.22 9.60 -13.35
N GLU A 228 12.81 9.02 -12.23
CA GLU A 228 12.92 9.64 -10.91
C GLU A 228 13.82 8.80 -10.02
N LEU A 229 14.69 9.48 -9.29
CA LEU A 229 15.51 8.83 -8.27
C LEU A 229 14.70 8.75 -7.00
N ILE A 230 14.62 7.56 -6.43
CA ILE A 230 13.95 7.32 -5.16
C ILE A 230 14.95 6.74 -4.17
N GLU A 231 14.79 7.14 -2.91
CA GLU A 231 15.65 6.74 -1.80
C GLU A 231 14.95 5.71 -0.91
N PRO A 232 15.65 5.08 0.06
CA PRO A 232 15.01 4.15 0.99
C PRO A 232 13.79 4.73 1.74
N SER A 233 13.76 6.05 1.92
CA SER A 233 12.67 6.81 2.56
C SER A 233 11.40 6.95 1.69
N ASP A 234 11.52 6.77 0.38
CA ASP A 234 10.44 6.97 -0.61
C ASP A 234 9.64 5.68 -0.87
N PHE A 235 9.73 4.72 0.04
CA PHE A 235 9.04 3.44 -0.08
C PHE A 235 7.53 3.56 -0.33
N THR A 236 6.91 4.56 0.28
CA THR A 236 5.46 4.81 0.16
C THR A 236 5.05 5.35 -1.20
N SER A 237 5.90 6.13 -1.88
CA SER A 237 5.63 6.70 -3.20
C SER A 237 5.99 5.74 -4.33
N LEU A 238 6.61 4.58 -4.05
CA LEU A 238 6.94 3.59 -5.08
C LEU A 238 5.72 3.23 -5.96
N ALA A 239 4.53 3.19 -5.37
CA ALA A 239 3.30 2.89 -6.10
C ALA A 239 2.97 3.90 -7.22
N GLU A 240 3.54 5.10 -7.20
CA GLU A 240 3.32 6.15 -8.19
C GLU A 240 4.02 5.88 -9.53
N PHE A 241 4.94 4.90 -9.57
CA PHE A 241 5.75 4.55 -10.73
C PHE A 241 5.23 3.31 -11.47
N ASP A 242 5.61 3.17 -12.74
CA ASP A 242 5.24 2.04 -13.60
C ASP A 242 6.29 0.92 -13.62
N ALA A 243 7.53 1.20 -13.22
CA ALA A 243 8.64 0.24 -13.14
C ALA A 243 9.63 0.62 -12.04
N LEU A 244 10.32 -0.38 -11.47
CA LEU A 244 11.39 -0.19 -10.50
C LEU A 244 12.71 -0.70 -11.07
N PHE A 245 13.75 0.13 -11.02
CA PHE A 245 15.13 -0.24 -11.31
C PHE A 245 16.00 -0.09 -10.06
N ILE A 246 16.55 -1.20 -9.57
CA ILE A 246 17.32 -1.24 -8.32
C ILE A 246 18.79 -0.97 -8.64
N ARG A 247 19.30 0.18 -8.19
CA ARG A 247 20.72 0.57 -8.30
C ARG A 247 21.34 0.78 -6.92
N ALA A 248 21.15 -0.19 -6.04
CA ALA A 248 21.72 -0.25 -4.71
C ALA A 248 22.15 -1.68 -4.38
N THR A 249 23.06 -1.89 -3.42
CA THR A 249 23.50 -3.24 -3.06
C THR A 249 22.34 -4.12 -2.56
N THR A 250 22.20 -5.28 -3.21
CA THR A 250 21.20 -6.30 -2.91
C THR A 250 21.68 -7.22 -1.78
N GLN A 251 21.68 -6.71 -0.54
CA GLN A 251 21.74 -7.60 0.63
C GLN A 251 20.32 -8.08 0.99
N ILE A 252 20.19 -9.36 1.36
CA ILE A 252 18.90 -10.01 1.65
C ILE A 252 18.18 -9.34 2.85
N ASP A 253 18.93 -8.72 3.77
CA ASP A 253 18.43 -7.95 4.91
C ASP A 253 18.22 -6.45 4.61
N ASN A 254 18.29 -6.03 3.34
CA ASN A 254 18.28 -4.60 2.97
C ASN A 254 16.92 -4.13 2.44
N TYR A 255 16.69 -2.81 2.55
CA TYR A 255 15.50 -2.13 2.01
C TYR A 255 15.24 -2.46 0.54
N THR A 256 16.28 -2.79 -0.25
CA THR A 256 16.16 -3.20 -1.65
C THR A 256 15.22 -4.39 -1.87
N TYR A 257 15.24 -5.38 -0.98
CA TYR A 257 14.29 -6.50 -1.03
C TYR A 257 12.86 -6.05 -0.72
N LYS A 258 12.68 -5.15 0.26
CA LYS A 258 11.35 -4.55 0.55
C LYS A 258 10.81 -3.85 -0.70
N PHE A 259 11.63 -3.04 -1.39
CA PHE A 259 11.24 -2.36 -2.63
C PHE A 259 10.90 -3.33 -3.75
N ALA A 260 11.70 -4.39 -3.96
CA ALA A 260 11.42 -5.42 -4.96
C ALA A 260 10.07 -6.11 -4.71
N ARG A 261 9.81 -6.50 -3.46
CA ARG A 261 8.51 -7.08 -3.05
C ARG A 261 7.36 -6.09 -3.22
N ARG A 262 7.57 -4.84 -2.84
CA ARG A 262 6.58 -3.76 -2.97
C ARG A 262 6.22 -3.49 -4.42
N ALA A 263 7.16 -3.59 -5.34
CA ALA A 263 6.96 -3.48 -6.78
C ALA A 263 6.26 -4.73 -7.34
N GLU A 264 6.66 -5.93 -6.94
CA GLU A 264 5.98 -7.19 -7.31
C GLU A 264 4.49 -7.15 -6.94
N GLN A 265 4.16 -6.70 -5.72
CA GLN A 265 2.78 -6.53 -5.26
C GLN A 265 1.97 -5.51 -6.09
N GLU A 266 2.63 -4.52 -6.69
CA GLU A 266 1.98 -3.53 -7.57
C GLU A 266 1.87 -4.01 -9.02
N GLY A 267 2.31 -5.24 -9.32
CA GLY A 267 2.43 -5.73 -10.69
C GLY A 267 3.46 -4.94 -11.51
N MET A 268 4.40 -4.30 -10.83
CA MET A 268 5.41 -3.44 -11.42
C MET A 268 6.62 -4.29 -11.86
N PRO A 269 7.08 -4.17 -13.11
CA PRO A 269 8.33 -4.78 -13.53
C PRO A 269 9.50 -4.29 -12.68
N VAL A 270 10.28 -5.23 -12.14
CA VAL A 270 11.49 -4.97 -11.37
C VAL A 270 12.71 -5.36 -12.20
N ILE A 271 13.67 -4.44 -12.27
CA ILE A 271 14.95 -4.62 -12.94
C ILE A 271 16.04 -4.41 -11.88
N ASP A 272 17.07 -5.25 -11.91
CA ASP A 272 18.29 -5.14 -11.08
C ASP A 272 19.49 -4.73 -11.94
#